data_AF-A0A951BW34-F1
#
_entry.id   AF-A0A951BW34-F1
#
_cell.length_a   1.000
_cell.length_b   1.000
_cell.length_c   1.000
_cell.angle_alpha   90.00
_cell.angle_beta   90.00
_cell.angle_gamma   90.00
#
_symmetry.space_group_name_H-M   'P 1'
#
loop_
_entity.id
_entity.type
_entity.pdbx_description
1 polymer ?
#
loop_
_entity_poly.entity_id
_entity_poly.type
_entity_poly.pdbx_seq_one_letter_code
_entity_poly.pdbx_strand_id
1 'polypeptide(L)' 'MVFAIWCTDRPASLDLRLATRPARLADPRTCRGRIELGGPPLDPDGQPCRGLPVRR' A
#
# COMPACT_ATOMS: atom_id res chain seq x y z
N MET A 1 -14.97 -11.93 -6.90
CA MET A 1 -15.10 -12.26 -5.46
C MET A 1 -14.12 -11.37 -4.74
N VAL A 2 -14.58 -10.61 -3.75
CA VAL A 2 -13.74 -9.58 -3.13
C VAL A 2 -12.78 -10.19 -2.10
N PHE A 3 -11.52 -9.78 -2.11
CA PHE A 3 -10.48 -10.20 -1.16
C PHE A 3 -9.82 -8.98 -0.51
N ALA A 4 -9.52 -9.09 0.78
CA ALA A 4 -8.68 -8.13 1.48
C ALA A 4 -7.22 -8.60 1.45
N ILE A 5 -6.31 -7.74 0.99
CA ILE A 5 -4.87 -7.97 1.05
C ILE A 5 -4.31 -7.04 2.11
N TRP A 6 -3.70 -7.60 3.14
CA TRP A 6 -3.11 -6.82 4.23
C TRP A 6 -1.58 -6.93 4.18
N CYS A 7 -0.91 -5.81 3.90
CA CYS A 7 0.54 -5.72 3.87
C CYS A 7 1.04 -4.88 5.05
N THR A 8 1.86 -5.49 5.90
CA THR A 8 2.51 -4.81 7.03
C THR A 8 3.96 -4.55 6.73
N ASP A 9 4.40 -3.30 6.90
CA ASP A 9 5.82 -2.97 6.79
C ASP A 9 6.61 -3.54 7.97
N ARG A 10 7.93 -3.66 7.76
CA ARG A 10 8.86 -4.00 8.84
C ARG A 10 8.98 -2.78 9.78
N PRO A 11 9.22 -2.98 11.09
CA PRO A 11 9.54 -1.86 11.97
C PRO A 11 10.68 -0.99 11.42
N ALA A 12 10.57 0.33 11.60
CA ALA A 12 11.56 1.32 11.17
C ALA A 12 11.93 1.28 9.66
N SER A 13 11.02 0.88 8.78
CA SER A 13 11.26 0.85 7.32
C SER A 13 10.50 1.94 6.53
N LEU A 14 10.16 3.06 7.17
CA LEU A 14 9.42 4.16 6.52
C LEU A 14 10.21 4.77 5.36
N ASP A 15 11.52 4.98 5.51
CA ASP A 15 12.36 5.56 4.47
C ASP A 15 12.35 4.73 3.19
N LEU A 16 12.45 3.41 3.32
CA LEU A 16 12.38 2.48 2.20
C LEU A 16 11.02 2.56 1.49
N ARG A 17 9.94 2.70 2.26
CA ARG A 17 8.59 2.84 1.71
C ARG A 17 8.46 4.12 0.90
N LEU A 18 8.92 5.25 1.44
CA LEU A 18 8.87 6.55 0.77
C LEU A 18 9.72 6.54 -0.49
N ALA A 19 10.94 5.99 -0.44
CA ALA A 19 11.84 5.87 -1.58
C ALA A 19 11.26 5.02 -2.72
N THR A 20 10.58 3.92 -2.39
CA THR A 20 10.01 2.99 -3.40
C THR A 20 8.60 3.37 -3.85
N ARG A 21 7.94 4.34 -3.20
CA ARG A 21 6.56 4.73 -3.46
C ARG A 21 6.29 5.13 -4.92
N PRO A 22 7.12 5.97 -5.57
CA PRO A 22 6.88 6.38 -6.96
C PRO A 22 6.94 5.19 -7.92
N ALA A 23 7.97 4.34 -7.78
CA ALA A 23 8.12 3.13 -8.58
C ALA A 23 6.96 2.16 -8.37
N ARG A 24 6.49 2.01 -7.12
CA ARG A 24 5.33 1.18 -6.79
C ARG A 24 4.03 1.68 -7.39
N LEU A 25 3.84 3.00 -7.52
CA LEU A 25 2.67 3.58 -8.17
C LEU A 25 2.73 3.50 -9.70
N ALA A 26 3.93 3.53 -10.26
CA ALA A 26 4.17 3.44 -11.69
C ALA A 26 4.12 2.00 -12.23
N ASP A 27 4.23 0.97 -11.37
CA ASP A 27 4.22 -0.43 -11.83
C ASP A 27 2.89 -0.73 -12.56
N PRO A 28 2.90 -1.08 -13.86
CA PRO A 28 1.69 -1.36 -14.63
C PRO A 28 0.96 -2.62 -14.15
N ARG A 29 1.62 -3.47 -13.36
CA ARG A 29 1.01 -4.63 -12.69
C ARG A 29 0.32 -4.26 -11.38
N THR A 30 0.52 -3.05 -10.88
CA THR A 30 -0.31 -2.51 -9.81
C THR A 30 -1.75 -2.65 -10.26
N CYS A 31 -2.61 -3.21 -9.40
CA CYS A 31 -3.92 -3.77 -9.76
C CYS A 31 -4.95 -2.71 -10.20
N ARG A 32 -4.64 -1.94 -11.25
CA ARG A 32 -5.47 -0.92 -11.89
C ARG A 32 -6.75 -1.58 -12.39
N GLY A 33 -7.90 -1.04 -11.98
CA GLY A 33 -9.22 -1.58 -12.33
C GLY A 33 -9.62 -2.87 -11.61
N ARG A 34 -8.81 -3.37 -10.66
CA ARG A 34 -9.15 -4.53 -9.81
C ARG A 34 -9.18 -4.19 -8.31
N ILE A 35 -8.78 -2.97 -7.94
CA ILE A 35 -8.80 -2.46 -6.56
C ILE A 35 -10.10 -1.68 -6.37
N GLU A 36 -10.93 -2.11 -5.42
CA GLU A 36 -12.15 -1.39 -5.00
C GLU A 36 -11.82 -0.30 -3.97
N LEU A 37 -10.91 -0.62 -3.05
CA LEU A 37 -10.45 0.29 -1.99
C LEU A 37 -8.96 0.06 -1.79
N GLY A 38 -8.18 1.12 -1.72
CA GLY A 38 -6.73 1.00 -1.64
C GLY A 38 -6.08 2.19 -0.94
N GLY A 39 -5.10 1.92 -0.09
CA GLY A 39 -4.30 2.96 0.53
C GLY A 39 -3.48 2.47 1.71
N PRO A 40 -2.48 3.24 2.16
CA PRO A 40 -1.86 3.02 3.44
C PRO A 40 -2.74 3.45 4.61
N PRO A 41 -2.91 2.60 5.63
CA PRO A 41 -3.15 3.08 6.99
C PRO A 41 -2.04 4.04 7.41
N LEU A 42 -2.44 5.09 8.11
CA LEU A 42 -1.53 6.03 8.74
C LEU A 42 -1.26 5.59 10.18
N ASP A 43 -0.06 5.91 10.68
CA ASP A 43 0.27 5.82 12.09
C ASP A 43 -0.22 7.09 12.85
N PRO A 44 0.00 7.19 14.18
CA PRO A 44 -0.40 8.35 14.96
C PRO A 44 0.24 9.67 14.51
N ASP A 45 1.40 9.63 13.86
CA ASP A 45 2.12 10.79 13.34
C ASP A 45 1.69 11.15 11.90
N GLY A 46 0.70 10.44 11.36
CA GLY A 46 0.17 10.64 10.01
C GLY A 46 1.05 10.03 8.91
N GLN A 47 2.06 9.23 9.26
CA GLN A 47 2.94 8.59 8.28
C GLN A 47 2.37 7.26 7.78
N PRO A 48 2.59 6.92 6.50
CA PRO A 48 2.04 5.70 5.94
C PRO A 48 2.85 4.48 6.42
N CYS A 49 2.21 3.60 7.19
CA CYS A 49 2.91 2.48 7.85
C CYS A 49 2.51 1.08 7.37
N ARG A 50 1.55 0.96 6.43
CA ARG A 50 1.00 -0.32 5.93
C ARG A 50 0.41 -0.17 4.52
N GLY A 51 -0.09 -1.24 3.92
CA GLY A 51 -0.88 -1.18 2.69
C GLY A 51 -2.10 -2.09 2.77
N LEU A 52 -3.28 -1.58 2.38
CA LEU A 52 -4.50 -2.36 2.28
C LEU A 52 -5.14 -2.20 0.90
N PRO A 53 -4.77 -3.02 -0.10
CA PRO A 53 -5.58 -3.16 -1.30
C PRO A 53 -6.71 -4.18 -1.10
N VAL A 54 -7.95 -3.75 -1.34
CA VAL A 54 -9.14 -4.60 -1.45
C VAL A 54 -9.39 -4.87 -2.93
N ARG A 55 -9.42 -6.15 -3.33
CA ARG A 55 -9.49 -6.60 -4.73
C ARG A 55 -10.85 -7.23 -5.03
N ARG A 56 -11.43 -7.01 -6.22
CA ARG A 56 -12.65 -7.69 -6.71
C ARG A 56 -12.43 -9.05 -7.39
#